data_AF-A0A7C7MEM1-F1
#
_entry.id   AF-A0A7C7MEM1-F1
#
_cell.length_a   1.000
_cell.length_b   1.000
_cell.length_c   1.000
_cell.angle_alpha   90.00
_cell.angle_beta   90.00
_cell.angle_gamma   90.00
#
_symmetry.space_group_name_H-M   'P 1'
#
loop_
_entity.id
_entity.type
_entity.pdbx_description
1 polymer ?
#
loop_
_entity_poly.entity_id
_entity_poly.type
_entity_poly.pdbx_seq_one_letter_code
_entity_poly.pdbx_strand_id
1 'polypeptide(L)'
;YGWQNIDNDPVNYWEDYYSWLFNADEGWWFYYFDMPPYGGVSINSFSSSEDGADDWIITEALLPVSGDSLIFYSNYYSGDPSDTSLVDTIHVYASNGGNTIADFTTEIGEVLMQGGYTDTSTRLAYSLEAYAGSAVYLAIVHHGSVGDPLRYIMVDGIFLPERLVDPDPILVLSAAVAPYTPELAEPGFEGGEGPAANGVPDGWNGWQSTWDGWGSSHIATVNTDVYAGDYAVELGVDDGNGFAVVWPDGDFSAQGGQTWTFSAWIKDVSSGGAGGDFAALKMEFWYADYSGYIEEVVYPEGVSSSWQQFTASYTLPAETGIIRAVLVVTGSDDGNDVAYQFDDVELNRTQLASFDMGRTYEGLTVTDSITIFNAGGSDLVITDISSDNNVFTLSASSATIALDGFLSIAVTFTPTAPENYTGHIVLTSNSASSPDTVTVVGVADHSLLLSDASLDLNTYPGLTVTESFTISNAGGADLVITDISIDNDAFILSGSNATVISSGNYIDMSVSLSPMAGQSYTGNIVITSSSGSSPDIVNLYGGSYSTWGG
;
A
#
# COMPACT_ATOMS: atom_id res chain seq x y z
N TYR A 1 -16.97 -9.89 2.72
CA TYR A 1 -16.04 -9.66 1.60
C TYR A 1 -16.83 -9.03 0.46
N GLY A 2 -16.33 -7.94 -0.14
CA GLY A 2 -16.84 -7.35 -1.38
C GLY A 2 -17.91 -6.26 -1.27
N TRP A 3 -18.72 -6.23 -0.22
CA TRP A 3 -19.80 -5.24 -0.10
C TRP A 3 -19.33 -3.96 0.59
N GLN A 4 -19.80 -2.81 0.11
CA GLN A 4 -19.63 -1.52 0.78
C GLN A 4 -20.86 -1.22 1.64
N ASN A 5 -20.63 -0.76 2.86
CA ASN A 5 -21.64 -0.21 3.75
C ASN A 5 -21.32 1.27 3.93
N ILE A 6 -22.24 2.14 3.52
CA ILE A 6 -22.04 3.59 3.52
C ILE A 6 -23.18 4.21 4.30
N ASP A 7 -22.82 4.79 5.45
CA ASP A 7 -23.62 5.79 6.12
C ASP A 7 -23.47 7.11 5.35
N ASN A 8 -24.56 7.59 4.74
CA ASN A 8 -24.58 8.85 3.99
C ASN A 8 -25.48 9.89 4.66
N ASP A 9 -25.83 9.68 5.93
CA ASP A 9 -26.60 10.66 6.69
C ASP A 9 -25.68 11.68 7.42
N PRO A 10 -26.21 12.85 7.80
CA PRO A 10 -25.47 13.79 8.65
C PRO A 10 -25.51 13.35 10.13
N VAL A 11 -24.33 13.21 10.74
CA VAL A 11 -24.22 12.92 12.18
C VAL A 11 -25.00 13.94 13.02
N ASN A 12 -25.98 13.44 13.79
CA ASN A 12 -26.84 14.24 14.65
C ASN A 12 -26.89 13.66 16.09
N TYR A 13 -27.61 14.36 16.98
CA TYR A 13 -27.71 13.95 18.38
C TYR A 13 -28.33 12.55 18.55
N TRP A 14 -29.27 12.16 17.70
CA TRP A 14 -29.94 10.86 17.77
C TRP A 14 -29.06 9.74 17.24
N GLU A 15 -28.28 9.98 16.18
CA GLU A 15 -27.22 9.08 15.72
C GLU A 15 -26.23 8.82 16.86
N ASP A 16 -25.65 9.88 17.45
CA ASP A 16 -24.71 9.76 18.57
C ASP A 16 -25.32 9.06 19.80
N TYR A 17 -26.59 9.36 20.12
CA TYR A 17 -27.26 8.80 21.30
C TYR A 17 -27.55 7.31 21.14
N TYR A 18 -27.85 6.86 19.93
CA TYR A 18 -28.20 5.47 19.63
C TYR A 18 -27.04 4.64 19.08
N SER A 19 -25.91 5.25 18.70
CA SER A 19 -24.68 4.57 18.29
C SER A 19 -24.26 3.45 19.24
N TRP A 20 -24.30 3.64 20.57
CA TRP A 20 -23.88 2.57 21.49
C TRP A 20 -24.80 1.34 21.51
N LEU A 21 -26.09 1.54 21.22
CA LEU A 21 -27.12 0.52 21.39
C LEU A 21 -27.40 -0.19 20.07
N PHE A 22 -27.24 0.56 19.01
CA PHE A 22 -27.73 0.23 17.71
C PHE A 22 -26.67 0.41 16.63
N ASN A 23 -25.56 1.14 16.80
CA ASN A 23 -24.60 1.47 15.74
C ASN A 23 -25.19 2.37 14.64
N ALA A 24 -26.01 3.33 15.07
CA ALA A 24 -26.63 4.36 14.24
C ALA A 24 -25.65 5.01 13.23
N ASP A 25 -24.42 5.27 13.66
CA ASP A 25 -23.30 5.82 12.88
C ASP A 25 -22.61 4.85 11.87
N GLU A 26 -23.14 3.65 11.67
CA GLU A 26 -22.59 2.67 10.72
C GLU A 26 -23.44 2.54 9.43
N GLY A 27 -24.59 3.21 9.34
CA GLY A 27 -25.56 3.10 8.24
C GLY A 27 -26.34 1.77 8.31
N TRP A 28 -25.72 0.65 7.88
CA TRP A 28 -26.27 -0.69 8.05
C TRP A 28 -25.46 -1.55 9.03
N TRP A 29 -26.11 -2.10 10.06
CA TRP A 29 -25.45 -2.97 11.04
C TRP A 29 -26.11 -4.34 11.16
N PHE A 30 -25.38 -5.31 11.72
CA PHE A 30 -25.93 -6.61 12.08
C PHE A 30 -26.52 -6.58 13.49
N TYR A 31 -27.79 -6.96 13.63
CA TYR A 31 -28.43 -7.07 14.95
C TYR A 31 -29.32 -8.29 15.03
N TYR A 32 -29.31 -8.90 16.22
CA TYR A 32 -30.17 -10.03 16.55
C TYR A 32 -31.47 -9.52 17.16
N PHE A 33 -32.57 -9.58 16.42
CA PHE A 33 -33.91 -9.40 16.96
C PHE A 33 -34.51 -10.78 17.28
N ASP A 34 -35.26 -10.89 18.39
CA ASP A 34 -36.09 -12.07 18.71
C ASP A 34 -37.29 -12.25 17.75
N MET A 35 -37.28 -11.57 16.60
CA MET A 35 -38.40 -11.37 15.68
C MET A 35 -37.95 -11.72 14.27
N PRO A 36 -38.82 -12.30 13.41
CA PRO A 36 -38.37 -12.84 12.14
C PRO A 36 -37.88 -11.70 11.22
N PRO A 37 -36.68 -11.90 10.65
CA PRO A 37 -36.69 -12.43 9.30
C PRO A 37 -35.96 -13.78 9.19
N TYR A 38 -35.96 -14.32 7.97
CA TYR A 38 -35.82 -15.71 7.54
C TYR A 38 -34.60 -16.52 8.08
N GLY A 39 -33.68 -15.95 8.85
CA GLY A 39 -32.48 -16.62 9.37
C GLY A 39 -31.98 -16.26 10.78
N GLY A 40 -32.67 -15.39 11.54
CA GLY A 40 -32.32 -15.05 12.92
C GLY A 40 -31.38 -13.85 13.12
N VAL A 41 -30.59 -13.43 12.12
CA VAL A 41 -29.79 -12.18 12.14
C VAL A 41 -30.11 -11.38 10.89
N SER A 42 -30.55 -10.13 11.03
CA SER A 42 -30.76 -9.18 9.93
C SER A 42 -29.67 -8.12 9.89
N ILE A 43 -29.48 -7.51 8.72
CA ILE A 43 -28.87 -6.18 8.63
C ILE A 43 -29.96 -5.14 8.78
N ASN A 44 -29.67 -4.05 9.48
CA ASN A 44 -30.66 -3.05 9.84
C ASN A 44 -30.08 -1.66 9.61
N SER A 45 -30.89 -0.75 9.13
CA SER A 45 -30.57 0.67 9.01
C SER A 45 -31.61 1.49 9.76
N PHE A 46 -31.14 2.56 10.39
CA PHE A 46 -31.91 3.43 11.26
C PHE A 46 -32.39 4.66 10.49
N SER A 47 -33.55 5.21 10.89
CA SER A 47 -33.97 6.54 10.46
C SER A 47 -34.20 7.42 11.68
N SER A 48 -33.49 8.55 11.70
CA SER A 48 -33.58 9.59 12.71
C SER A 48 -34.76 10.52 12.44
N SER A 49 -35.35 11.06 13.51
CA SER A 49 -36.44 12.04 13.40
C SER A 49 -35.98 13.41 12.90
N GLU A 50 -34.68 13.68 12.91
CA GLU A 50 -34.09 14.99 12.57
C GLU A 50 -33.62 15.04 11.12
N ASP A 51 -33.01 13.97 10.61
CA ASP A 51 -32.37 13.95 9.29
C ASP A 51 -32.86 12.82 8.36
N GLY A 52 -33.68 11.88 8.85
CA GLY A 52 -34.17 10.76 8.05
C GLY A 52 -33.16 9.61 7.99
N ALA A 53 -33.02 8.99 6.81
CA ALA A 53 -31.96 8.01 6.50
C ALA A 53 -31.57 8.13 5.02
N ASP A 54 -30.31 7.85 4.69
CA ASP A 54 -29.82 7.71 3.32
C ASP A 54 -28.71 6.65 3.27
N ASP A 55 -28.96 5.46 3.80
CA ASP A 55 -27.89 4.47 4.01
C ASP A 55 -27.80 3.49 2.85
N TRP A 56 -26.59 3.27 2.35
CA TRP A 56 -26.33 2.44 1.17
C TRP A 56 -25.61 1.16 1.57
N ILE A 57 -26.09 0.03 1.05
CA ILE A 57 -25.29 -1.18 0.96
C ILE A 57 -25.11 -1.58 -0.51
N ILE A 58 -23.87 -1.69 -0.96
CA ILE A 58 -23.48 -1.85 -2.38
C ILE A 58 -22.72 -3.18 -2.56
N THR A 59 -23.06 -3.94 -3.58
CA THR A 59 -22.40 -5.22 -3.91
C THR A 59 -21.06 -5.02 -4.61
N GLU A 60 -20.24 -6.06 -4.61
CA GLU A 60 -19.19 -6.23 -5.63
C GLU A 60 -19.81 -6.47 -7.03
N ALA A 61 -18.97 -6.59 -8.07
CA ALA A 61 -19.44 -6.82 -9.44
C ALA A 61 -20.08 -8.22 -9.58
N LEU A 62 -21.25 -8.26 -10.18
CA LEU A 62 -22.01 -9.47 -10.46
C LEU A 62 -22.13 -9.67 -11.98
N LEU A 63 -22.28 -10.93 -12.41
CA LEU A 63 -22.51 -11.27 -13.82
C LEU A 63 -23.84 -12.03 -13.94
N PRO A 64 -24.98 -11.33 -13.93
CA PRO A 64 -26.28 -11.98 -14.08
C PRO A 64 -26.42 -12.67 -15.43
N VAL A 65 -27.13 -13.78 -15.44
CA VAL A 65 -27.63 -14.45 -16.65
C VAL A 65 -29.13 -14.25 -16.81
N SER A 66 -29.67 -14.54 -18.00
CA SER A 66 -31.11 -14.42 -18.26
C SER A 66 -31.92 -15.23 -17.24
N GLY A 67 -32.90 -14.57 -16.60
CA GLY A 67 -33.70 -15.13 -15.51
C GLY A 67 -33.22 -14.79 -14.09
N ASP A 68 -32.05 -14.18 -13.92
CA ASP A 68 -31.54 -13.80 -12.60
C ASP A 68 -32.28 -12.59 -12.01
N SER A 69 -32.25 -12.49 -10.68
CA SER A 69 -32.87 -11.40 -9.92
C SER A 69 -32.10 -11.14 -8.63
N LEU A 70 -32.08 -9.88 -8.21
CA LEU A 70 -31.79 -9.55 -6.80
C LEU A 70 -33.02 -9.91 -5.99
N ILE A 71 -32.87 -10.75 -4.96
CA ILE A 71 -33.96 -11.12 -4.06
C ILE A 71 -33.52 -10.84 -2.64
N PHE A 72 -34.38 -10.23 -1.84
CA PHE A 72 -34.16 -10.10 -0.40
C PHE A 72 -35.49 -10.02 0.35
N TYR A 73 -35.43 -10.22 1.65
CA TYR A 73 -36.55 -10.02 2.55
C TYR A 73 -36.36 -8.73 3.30
N SER A 74 -37.43 -7.94 3.41
CA SER A 74 -37.44 -6.72 4.19
C SER A 74 -38.49 -6.74 5.29
N ASN A 75 -38.21 -6.05 6.38
CA ASN A 75 -39.19 -5.76 7.43
C ASN A 75 -39.02 -4.31 7.92
N TYR A 76 -40.05 -3.78 8.55
CA TYR A 76 -40.12 -2.41 9.05
C TYR A 76 -40.57 -2.40 10.50
N TYR A 77 -39.89 -1.60 11.31
CA TYR A 77 -40.22 -1.37 12.72
C TYR A 77 -40.40 0.12 12.97
N SER A 78 -41.45 0.49 13.71
CA SER A 78 -41.61 1.81 14.31
C SER A 78 -41.78 1.66 15.83
N GLY A 79 -41.10 2.52 16.58
CA GLY A 79 -41.23 2.59 18.04
C GLY A 79 -42.61 3.07 18.51
N ASP A 80 -43.42 3.65 17.61
CA ASP A 80 -44.82 4.00 17.85
C ASP A 80 -45.74 2.97 17.16
N PRO A 81 -46.42 2.08 17.90
CA PRO A 81 -47.31 1.08 17.33
C PRO A 81 -48.59 1.66 16.69
N SER A 82 -48.82 2.97 16.79
CA SER A 82 -49.88 3.71 16.10
C SER A 82 -49.40 4.45 14.85
N ASP A 83 -48.14 4.32 14.48
CA ASP A 83 -47.55 4.95 13.31
C ASP A 83 -48.14 4.39 12.02
N THR A 84 -48.90 5.22 11.32
CA THR A 84 -49.47 4.94 9.99
C THR A 84 -48.87 5.84 8.90
N SER A 85 -47.78 6.54 9.20
CA SER A 85 -47.10 7.38 8.20
C SER A 85 -46.44 6.49 7.14
N LEU A 86 -46.30 7.04 5.94
CA LEU A 86 -45.87 6.34 4.74
C LEU A 86 -44.65 7.04 4.17
N VAL A 87 -43.51 6.95 4.85
CA VAL A 87 -42.40 7.87 4.55
C VAL A 87 -41.01 7.26 4.46
N ASP A 88 -40.84 5.98 4.80
CA ASP A 88 -39.56 5.28 4.64
C ASP A 88 -39.64 4.31 3.45
N THR A 89 -38.62 4.34 2.60
CA THR A 89 -38.55 3.56 1.36
C THR A 89 -37.25 2.77 1.29
N ILE A 90 -37.34 1.56 0.73
CA ILE A 90 -36.16 0.90 0.18
C ILE A 90 -36.11 1.20 -1.31
N HIS A 91 -34.98 1.76 -1.74
CA HIS A 91 -34.63 1.90 -3.13
C HIS A 91 -33.61 0.83 -3.52
N VAL A 92 -33.69 0.38 -4.76
CA VAL A 92 -32.77 -0.58 -5.34
C VAL A 92 -32.23 0.00 -6.62
N TYR A 93 -30.91 0.12 -6.68
CA TYR A 93 -30.22 0.64 -7.85
C TYR A 93 -29.36 -0.43 -8.51
N ALA A 94 -29.09 -0.24 -9.79
CA ALA A 94 -28.14 -1.03 -10.55
C ALA A 94 -27.22 -0.12 -11.36
N SER A 95 -25.94 -0.47 -11.44
CA SER A 95 -24.95 0.27 -12.22
C SER A 95 -24.05 -0.65 -13.03
N ASN A 96 -23.72 -0.24 -14.25
CA ASN A 96 -22.64 -0.80 -15.06
C ASN A 96 -21.37 0.08 -15.03
N GLY A 97 -21.42 1.24 -14.37
CA GLY A 97 -20.35 2.24 -14.37
C GLY A 97 -19.34 2.09 -13.24
N GLY A 98 -19.71 1.38 -12.17
CA GLY A 98 -18.87 1.21 -10.98
C GLY A 98 -19.70 0.97 -9.73
N ASN A 99 -19.05 1.02 -8.57
CA ASN A 99 -19.66 0.83 -7.26
C ASN A 99 -19.56 2.06 -6.35
N THR A 100 -19.32 3.25 -6.90
CA THR A 100 -19.46 4.51 -6.15
C THR A 100 -20.92 4.98 -6.19
N ILE A 101 -21.39 5.71 -5.17
CA ILE A 101 -22.78 6.23 -5.13
C ILE A 101 -23.13 7.01 -6.42
N ALA A 102 -22.16 7.77 -6.97
CA ALA A 102 -22.35 8.55 -8.19
C ALA A 102 -22.63 7.69 -9.44
N ASP A 103 -22.23 6.42 -9.45
CA ASP A 103 -22.44 5.50 -10.56
C ASP A 103 -23.88 4.96 -10.60
N PHE A 104 -24.63 5.05 -9.50
CA PHE A 104 -26.00 4.54 -9.38
C PHE A 104 -27.04 5.53 -9.89
N THR A 105 -27.04 5.72 -11.21
CA THR A 105 -27.99 6.61 -11.90
C THR A 105 -29.31 5.92 -12.30
N THR A 106 -29.39 4.59 -12.17
CA THR A 106 -30.56 3.79 -12.58
C THR A 106 -31.19 3.09 -11.38
N GLU A 107 -32.39 3.52 -11.01
CA GLU A 107 -33.23 2.84 -10.03
C GLU A 107 -34.03 1.72 -10.71
N ILE A 108 -33.94 0.51 -10.15
CA ILE A 108 -34.64 -0.69 -10.64
C ILE A 108 -35.77 -1.11 -9.72
N GLY A 109 -35.93 -0.44 -8.58
CA GLY A 109 -36.94 -0.78 -7.60
C GLY A 109 -37.12 0.27 -6.52
N GLU A 110 -38.37 0.49 -6.12
CA GLU A 110 -38.75 1.28 -4.96
C GLU A 110 -39.86 0.53 -4.22
N VAL A 111 -39.74 0.43 -2.91
CA VAL A 111 -40.79 -0.13 -2.05
C VAL A 111 -40.98 0.78 -0.85
N LEU A 112 -42.20 1.31 -0.78
CA LEU A 112 -42.70 2.02 0.38
C LEU A 112 -43.00 1.03 1.51
N MET A 113 -42.34 1.21 2.65
CA MET A 113 -42.61 0.42 3.84
C MET A 113 -43.83 1.00 4.59
N GLN A 114 -44.74 0.14 5.05
CA GLN A 114 -46.01 0.54 5.63
C GLN A 114 -46.36 -0.21 6.92
N GLY A 115 -47.10 0.45 7.82
CA GLY A 115 -48.13 -0.22 8.61
C GLY A 115 -47.81 -0.55 10.07
N GLY A 116 -46.95 0.23 10.73
CA GLY A 116 -46.54 -0.06 12.11
C GLY A 116 -45.85 -1.42 12.23
N TYR A 117 -45.63 -1.86 13.44
CA TYR A 117 -44.92 -3.12 13.71
C TYR A 117 -45.55 -4.34 13.01
N THR A 118 -44.81 -5.00 12.09
CA THR A 118 -45.28 -6.24 11.42
C THR A 118 -44.37 -7.46 11.68
N ASP A 119 -44.98 -8.59 12.03
CA ASP A 119 -44.29 -9.89 12.19
C ASP A 119 -44.10 -10.63 10.85
N THR A 120 -44.31 -9.97 9.70
CA THR A 120 -44.31 -10.60 8.38
C THR A 120 -43.33 -9.90 7.44
N SER A 121 -42.23 -10.57 7.09
CA SER A 121 -41.27 -10.04 6.13
C SER A 121 -41.85 -10.02 4.71
N THR A 122 -41.58 -8.93 3.98
CA THR A 122 -41.91 -8.79 2.56
C THR A 122 -40.76 -9.33 1.72
N ARG A 123 -41.04 -10.25 0.78
CA ARG A 123 -40.03 -10.72 -0.18
C ARG A 123 -40.01 -9.81 -1.39
N LEU A 124 -38.88 -9.16 -1.62
CA LEU A 124 -38.62 -8.31 -2.77
C LEU A 124 -37.79 -9.06 -3.80
N ALA A 125 -38.09 -8.86 -5.08
CA ALA A 125 -37.43 -9.51 -6.20
C ALA A 125 -37.39 -8.58 -7.40
N TYR A 126 -36.18 -8.21 -7.82
CA TYR A 126 -35.95 -7.27 -8.92
C TYR A 126 -35.20 -7.99 -10.04
N SER A 127 -35.81 -8.01 -11.22
CA SER A 127 -35.25 -8.67 -12.40
C SER A 127 -33.96 -8.00 -12.84
N LEU A 128 -32.94 -8.79 -13.14
CA LEU A 128 -31.66 -8.32 -13.68
C LEU A 128 -31.50 -8.63 -15.18
N GLU A 129 -32.59 -8.98 -15.86
CA GLU A 129 -32.59 -9.36 -17.28
C GLU A 129 -31.93 -8.29 -18.19
N ALA A 130 -32.10 -7.01 -17.85
CA ALA A 130 -31.51 -5.90 -18.62
C ALA A 130 -29.97 -5.84 -18.52
N TYR A 131 -29.39 -6.51 -17.54
CA TYR A 131 -27.96 -6.54 -17.25
C TYR A 131 -27.33 -7.90 -17.55
N ALA A 132 -28.12 -8.83 -18.11
CA ALA A 132 -27.65 -10.19 -18.38
C ALA A 132 -26.44 -10.19 -19.33
N GLY A 133 -25.34 -10.81 -18.91
CA GLY A 133 -24.11 -10.90 -19.67
C GLY A 133 -23.17 -9.68 -19.58
N SER A 134 -23.48 -8.70 -18.73
CA SER A 134 -22.55 -7.61 -18.41
C SER A 134 -22.34 -7.49 -16.89
N ALA A 135 -21.18 -6.94 -16.50
CA ALA A 135 -20.89 -6.66 -15.09
C ALA A 135 -21.89 -5.64 -14.54
N VAL A 136 -22.51 -5.95 -13.41
CA VAL A 136 -23.45 -5.04 -12.71
C VAL A 136 -23.12 -4.97 -11.23
N TYR A 137 -23.22 -3.78 -10.67
CA TYR A 137 -23.19 -3.51 -9.23
C TYR A 137 -24.61 -3.19 -8.79
N LEU A 138 -25.00 -3.65 -7.61
CA LEU A 138 -26.33 -3.43 -7.07
C LEU A 138 -26.25 -2.69 -5.75
N ALA A 139 -27.21 -1.81 -5.49
CA ALA A 139 -27.34 -1.13 -4.21
C ALA A 139 -28.73 -1.35 -3.62
N ILE A 140 -28.80 -1.57 -2.30
CA ILE A 140 -30.03 -1.47 -1.52
C ILE A 140 -29.87 -0.24 -0.62
N VAL A 141 -30.81 0.69 -0.71
CA VAL A 141 -30.71 2.00 -0.09
C VAL A 141 -31.92 2.24 0.78
N HIS A 142 -31.69 2.63 2.03
CA HIS A 142 -32.75 3.07 2.92
C HIS A 142 -32.86 4.59 2.84
N HIS A 143 -33.97 5.07 2.31
CA HIS A 143 -34.33 6.49 2.36
C HIS A 143 -35.42 6.71 3.41
N GLY A 144 -35.05 7.33 4.53
CA GLY A 144 -35.94 7.70 5.63
C GLY A 144 -36.31 9.18 5.56
N SER A 145 -37.53 9.53 5.95
CA SER A 145 -37.97 10.94 5.93
C SER A 145 -37.80 11.65 7.27
N VAL A 146 -37.42 12.93 7.21
CA VAL A 146 -37.31 13.84 8.37
C VAL A 146 -38.66 14.04 9.07
N GLY A 147 -38.64 14.07 10.40
CA GLY A 147 -39.73 14.60 11.25
C GLY A 147 -40.53 13.57 12.03
N ASP A 148 -40.11 12.31 12.04
CA ASP A 148 -40.92 11.17 12.44
C ASP A 148 -40.22 10.25 13.48
N PRO A 149 -40.95 9.48 14.31
CA PRO A 149 -40.36 8.73 15.44
C PRO A 149 -39.42 7.59 15.01
N LEU A 150 -38.59 7.10 15.94
CA LEU A 150 -37.58 6.04 15.78
C LEU A 150 -38.06 4.86 14.91
N ARG A 151 -37.38 4.65 13.77
CA ARG A 151 -37.70 3.58 12.80
C ARG A 151 -36.48 2.79 12.38
N TYR A 152 -36.74 1.55 11.98
CA TYR A 152 -35.73 0.66 11.43
C TYR A 152 -36.27 -0.06 10.21
N ILE A 153 -35.43 -0.14 9.18
CA ILE A 153 -35.59 -1.09 8.10
C ILE A 153 -34.64 -2.25 8.34
N MET A 154 -35.17 -3.46 8.18
CA MET A 154 -34.42 -4.70 8.30
C MET A 154 -34.36 -5.35 6.94
N VAL A 155 -33.19 -5.81 6.51
CA VAL A 155 -32.98 -6.63 5.32
C VAL A 155 -32.31 -7.94 5.72
N ASP A 156 -32.78 -9.05 5.16
CA ASP A 156 -32.26 -10.38 5.41
C ASP A 156 -32.45 -11.27 4.16
N GLY A 157 -31.71 -12.37 4.10
CA GLY A 157 -31.82 -13.38 3.05
C GLY A 157 -31.60 -12.77 1.67
N ILE A 158 -30.50 -12.05 1.47
CA ILE A 158 -30.14 -11.49 0.17
C ILE A 158 -29.59 -12.61 -0.72
N PHE A 159 -30.22 -12.84 -1.87
CA PHE A 159 -29.78 -13.75 -2.91
C PHE A 159 -29.35 -12.95 -4.13
N LEU A 160 -28.13 -13.21 -4.59
CA LEU A 160 -27.51 -12.56 -5.73
C LEU A 160 -27.24 -13.56 -6.87
N PRO A 161 -27.13 -13.06 -8.11
CA PRO A 161 -26.51 -13.78 -9.22
C PRO A 161 -25.08 -14.24 -8.93
N GLU A 162 -24.53 -15.00 -9.87
CA GLU A 162 -23.11 -15.36 -9.85
C GLU A 162 -22.23 -14.10 -9.82
N ARG A 163 -21.25 -14.10 -8.93
CA ARG A 163 -20.24 -13.05 -8.86
C ARG A 163 -19.36 -13.12 -10.11
N LEU A 164 -19.00 -11.97 -10.67
CA LEU A 164 -17.97 -11.94 -11.70
C LEU A 164 -16.61 -12.29 -11.08
N VAL A 165 -16.11 -13.48 -11.35
CA VAL A 165 -14.76 -13.92 -10.98
C VAL A 165 -13.97 -14.10 -12.28
N ASP A 166 -12.75 -13.56 -12.33
CA ASP A 166 -11.86 -13.79 -13.46
C ASP A 166 -11.64 -15.30 -13.62
N PRO A 167 -11.87 -15.91 -14.80
CA PRO A 167 -11.66 -17.34 -14.98
C PRO A 167 -10.19 -17.76 -14.78
N ASP A 168 -9.24 -16.85 -14.97
CA ASP A 168 -7.82 -17.10 -14.79
C ASP A 168 -7.43 -17.02 -13.30
N PRO A 169 -6.36 -17.72 -12.86
CA PRO A 169 -5.95 -17.70 -11.47
C PRO A 169 -5.38 -16.32 -11.12
N ILE A 170 -5.82 -15.75 -10.00
CA ILE A 170 -5.34 -14.46 -9.51
C ILE A 170 -4.63 -14.69 -8.18
N LEU A 171 -3.33 -14.41 -8.12
CA LEU A 171 -2.55 -14.43 -6.89
C LEU A 171 -2.75 -13.12 -6.12
N VAL A 172 -3.18 -13.22 -4.86
CA VAL A 172 -3.27 -12.10 -3.91
C VAL A 172 -2.46 -12.42 -2.67
N LEU A 173 -1.69 -11.46 -2.16
CA LEU A 173 -0.86 -11.62 -0.95
C LEU A 173 -1.40 -10.77 0.21
N SER A 174 -1.16 -11.23 1.45
CA SER A 174 -1.60 -10.52 2.66
C SER A 174 -0.67 -9.42 3.15
N ALA A 175 0.57 -9.36 2.66
CA ALA A 175 1.42 -8.19 2.89
C ALA A 175 0.79 -7.01 2.14
N ALA A 176 0.72 -5.83 2.77
CA ALA A 176 0.08 -4.65 2.18
C ALA A 176 0.54 -4.44 0.73
N VAL A 177 -0.26 -3.86 -0.16
CA VAL A 177 0.23 -3.48 -1.50
C VAL A 177 0.63 -2.02 -1.41
N ALA A 178 1.89 -1.69 -1.72
CA ALA A 178 2.33 -0.30 -1.77
C ALA A 178 2.67 0.05 -3.22
N PRO A 179 2.10 1.11 -3.81
CA PRO A 179 2.58 1.59 -5.10
C PRO A 179 4.08 1.88 -4.98
N TYR A 180 4.89 1.30 -5.86
CA TYR A 180 6.29 1.66 -6.00
C TYR A 180 6.41 2.62 -7.18
N THR A 181 6.76 3.85 -6.86
CA THR A 181 7.15 4.89 -7.81
C THR A 181 8.68 4.89 -7.88
N PRO A 182 9.34 4.35 -8.93
CA PRO A 182 10.72 4.73 -9.18
C PRO A 182 10.86 6.25 -9.22
N GLU A 183 11.97 6.77 -8.67
CA GLU A 183 12.32 8.18 -8.81
C GLU A 183 12.73 8.42 -10.27
N LEU A 184 11.79 8.90 -11.09
CA LEU A 184 12.11 9.50 -12.38
C LEU A 184 12.95 10.75 -12.13
N ALA A 185 13.96 11.00 -12.96
CA ALA A 185 14.69 12.27 -12.91
C ALA A 185 13.79 13.38 -13.46
N GLU A 186 13.54 14.42 -12.67
CA GLU A 186 12.78 15.62 -13.06
C GLU A 186 11.46 15.32 -13.83
N PRO A 187 10.51 14.56 -13.25
CA PRO A 187 9.30 14.11 -13.96
C PRO A 187 8.34 15.24 -14.36
N GLY A 188 8.39 16.37 -13.65
CA GLY A 188 7.68 17.61 -13.99
C GLY A 188 8.55 18.61 -14.75
N PHE A 189 9.75 18.22 -15.21
CA PHE A 189 10.62 19.04 -16.07
C PHE A 189 11.10 20.37 -15.48
N GLU A 190 11.02 20.55 -14.16
CA GLU A 190 11.29 21.81 -13.45
C GLU A 190 12.75 22.30 -13.55
N GLY A 191 13.68 21.41 -13.91
CA GLY A 191 15.05 21.77 -14.29
C GLY A 191 15.15 22.63 -15.55
N GLY A 192 14.08 22.72 -16.35
CA GLY A 192 14.03 23.44 -17.62
C GLY A 192 14.76 22.69 -18.74
N GLU A 193 15.15 23.41 -19.78
CA GLU A 193 15.86 22.83 -20.93
C GLU A 193 17.24 22.32 -20.51
N GLY A 194 17.57 21.10 -20.94
CA GLY A 194 18.83 20.44 -20.63
C GLY A 194 20.06 21.12 -21.24
N PRO A 195 21.27 20.73 -20.82
CA PRO A 195 22.52 21.41 -21.16
C PRO A 195 22.88 21.39 -22.66
N ALA A 196 22.24 20.52 -23.45
CA ALA A 196 22.42 20.43 -24.90
C ALA A 196 21.73 21.59 -25.66
N ALA A 197 20.80 22.31 -25.03
CA ALA A 197 20.03 23.42 -25.62
C ALA A 197 19.37 23.07 -26.97
N ASN A 198 18.73 21.89 -27.01
CA ASN A 198 18.06 21.31 -28.17
C ASN A 198 16.55 21.10 -27.95
N GLY A 199 15.97 21.76 -26.95
CA GLY A 199 14.57 21.68 -26.56
C GLY A 199 14.23 20.52 -25.62
N VAL A 200 15.13 19.56 -25.41
CA VAL A 200 14.91 18.41 -24.50
C VAL A 200 15.06 18.84 -23.04
N PRO A 201 14.17 18.42 -22.12
CA PRO A 201 14.29 18.74 -20.69
C PRO A 201 15.57 18.20 -20.04
N ASP A 202 16.02 18.85 -18.95
CA ASP A 202 17.15 18.36 -18.16
C ASP A 202 16.83 17.00 -17.52
N GLY A 203 17.78 16.07 -17.54
CA GLY A 203 17.57 14.69 -17.10
C GLY A 203 16.73 13.82 -18.06
N TRP A 204 16.50 14.27 -19.29
CA TRP A 204 15.80 13.52 -20.34
C TRP A 204 16.61 13.47 -21.64
N ASN A 205 16.30 12.46 -22.45
CA ASN A 205 16.77 12.33 -23.82
C ASN A 205 15.63 12.59 -24.79
N GLY A 206 15.96 12.96 -26.03
CA GLY A 206 14.96 13.17 -27.07
C GLY A 206 15.47 12.86 -28.47
N TRP A 207 14.53 12.47 -29.33
CA TRP A 207 14.77 12.29 -30.75
C TRP A 207 13.54 12.69 -31.56
N GLN A 208 13.76 13.38 -32.68
CA GLN A 208 12.70 13.84 -33.58
C GLN A 208 13.14 13.65 -35.04
N SER A 209 12.18 13.56 -35.95
CA SER A 209 12.48 13.54 -37.39
C SER A 209 12.97 14.90 -37.89
N THR A 210 14.10 14.88 -38.62
CA THR A 210 14.61 16.00 -39.40
C THR A 210 14.36 15.75 -40.88
N TRP A 211 13.96 16.79 -41.63
CA TRP A 211 13.48 16.68 -43.01
C TRP A 211 14.43 15.91 -43.96
N ASP A 212 14.19 14.60 -44.12
CA ASP A 212 14.85 13.67 -45.06
C ASP A 212 13.83 12.67 -45.66
N GLY A 213 12.62 13.15 -45.95
CA GLY A 213 11.52 12.35 -46.53
C GLY A 213 10.55 11.72 -45.51
N TRP A 214 10.69 12.09 -44.24
CA TRP A 214 9.86 11.60 -43.11
C TRP A 214 9.09 12.71 -42.39
N GLY A 215 9.08 13.95 -42.90
CA GLY A 215 8.49 15.11 -42.22
C GLY A 215 9.47 15.89 -41.35
N SER A 216 8.99 16.98 -40.74
CA SER A 216 9.71 17.81 -39.76
C SER A 216 8.98 17.83 -38.43
N SER A 217 9.74 17.73 -37.34
CA SER A 217 9.22 17.66 -35.99
C SER A 217 10.07 18.49 -35.04
N HIS A 218 9.52 18.77 -33.86
CA HIS A 218 10.17 19.53 -32.81
C HIS A 218 9.96 18.92 -31.42
N ILE A 219 10.90 19.24 -30.54
CA ILE A 219 10.85 19.04 -29.09
C ILE A 219 11.16 20.41 -28.49
N ALA A 220 10.36 20.87 -27.54
CA ALA A 220 10.58 22.13 -26.85
C ALA A 220 10.24 22.01 -25.37
N THR A 221 11.11 22.53 -24.50
CA THR A 221 10.78 22.73 -23.09
C THR A 221 10.12 24.11 -22.97
N VAL A 222 8.86 24.14 -22.55
CA VAL A 222 8.02 25.34 -22.53
C VAL A 222 7.74 25.79 -21.10
N ASN A 223 7.50 27.09 -20.90
CA ASN A 223 7.26 27.68 -19.59
C ASN A 223 5.97 28.52 -19.52
N THR A 224 5.02 28.21 -20.41
CA THR A 224 3.74 28.89 -20.48
C THR A 224 2.64 27.85 -20.60
N ASP A 225 1.59 28.00 -19.79
CA ASP A 225 0.43 27.11 -19.79
C ASP A 225 0.77 25.64 -19.40
N VAL A 226 1.72 25.49 -18.48
CA VAL A 226 2.14 24.21 -17.87
C VAL A 226 1.08 23.69 -16.89
N TYR A 227 1.07 22.40 -16.58
CA TYR A 227 0.06 21.82 -15.67
C TYR A 227 0.38 22.18 -14.22
N ALA A 228 1.62 21.92 -13.81
CA ALA A 228 2.15 22.25 -12.49
C ALA A 228 3.59 22.73 -12.62
N GLY A 229 4.06 23.53 -11.64
CA GLY A 229 5.43 24.02 -11.68
C GLY A 229 5.69 25.12 -12.72
N ASP A 230 6.92 25.15 -13.22
CA ASP A 230 7.49 26.18 -14.09
C ASP A 230 7.63 25.71 -15.55
N TYR A 231 7.75 24.40 -15.82
CA TYR A 231 8.04 23.88 -17.16
C TYR A 231 7.20 22.65 -17.56
N ALA A 232 7.05 22.44 -18.87
CA ALA A 232 6.50 21.23 -19.46
C ALA A 232 7.27 20.90 -20.75
N VAL A 233 7.09 19.71 -21.31
CA VAL A 233 7.67 19.35 -22.62
C VAL A 233 6.59 19.35 -23.71
N GLU A 234 6.84 20.07 -24.80
CA GLU A 234 6.05 20.08 -26.02
C GLU A 234 6.73 19.20 -27.08
N LEU A 235 5.96 18.27 -27.64
CA LEU A 235 6.38 17.43 -28.76
C LEU A 235 5.44 17.70 -29.93
N GLY A 236 5.99 17.88 -31.13
CA GLY A 236 5.16 18.15 -32.30
C GLY A 236 5.74 17.71 -33.62
N VAL A 237 4.86 17.62 -34.61
CA VAL A 237 5.13 17.31 -36.01
C VAL A 237 4.59 18.46 -36.85
N ASP A 238 5.51 19.24 -37.40
CA ASP A 238 5.22 20.47 -38.13
C ASP A 238 4.71 20.20 -39.55
N ASP A 239 5.20 19.13 -40.19
CA ASP A 239 4.84 18.75 -41.57
C ASP A 239 5.18 17.27 -41.85
N GLY A 240 4.34 16.58 -42.62
CA GLY A 240 4.49 15.17 -43.04
C GLY A 240 4.30 14.11 -41.94
N ASN A 241 4.73 12.87 -42.23
CA ASN A 241 4.62 11.71 -41.32
C ASN A 241 5.76 11.64 -40.28
N GLY A 242 6.02 12.75 -39.59
CA GLY A 242 7.10 12.87 -38.62
C GLY A 242 6.80 12.25 -37.26
N PHE A 243 7.80 12.32 -36.37
CA PHE A 243 7.68 11.94 -34.97
C PHE A 243 8.58 12.80 -34.07
N ALA A 244 8.18 12.95 -32.82
CA ALA A 244 8.99 13.46 -31.72
C ALA A 244 8.81 12.55 -30.51
N VAL A 245 9.92 12.17 -29.87
CA VAL A 245 9.92 11.33 -28.68
C VAL A 245 10.89 11.86 -27.62
N VAL A 246 10.51 11.71 -26.35
CA VAL A 246 11.40 11.93 -25.20
C VAL A 246 11.29 10.79 -24.20
N TRP A 247 12.38 10.51 -23.49
CA TRP A 247 12.45 9.46 -22.47
C TRP A 247 13.43 9.87 -21.36
N PRO A 248 13.22 9.44 -20.10
CA PRO A 248 14.05 9.87 -18.98
C PRO A 248 15.49 9.33 -19.09
N ASP A 249 16.45 10.05 -18.52
CA ASP A 249 17.80 9.54 -18.32
C ASP A 249 17.80 8.44 -17.24
N GLY A 250 18.35 7.29 -17.61
CA GLY A 250 18.41 6.12 -16.74
C GLY A 250 17.57 4.96 -17.26
N ASP A 251 17.97 3.77 -16.87
CA ASP A 251 17.28 2.54 -17.22
C ASP A 251 16.67 1.94 -15.94
N PHE A 252 15.41 1.50 -16.02
CA PHE A 252 14.71 0.94 -14.86
C PHE A 252 14.78 -0.57 -14.90
N SER A 253 15.43 -1.16 -13.90
CA SER A 253 15.44 -2.62 -13.75
C SER A 253 14.02 -3.11 -13.51
N ALA A 254 13.61 -4.09 -14.31
CA ALA A 254 12.28 -4.68 -14.26
C ALA A 254 12.37 -6.18 -14.46
N GLN A 255 11.26 -6.87 -14.19
CA GLN A 255 11.16 -8.31 -14.40
C GLN A 255 9.92 -8.59 -15.23
N GLY A 256 10.05 -9.48 -16.22
CA GLY A 256 8.90 -9.97 -16.97
C GLY A 256 7.83 -10.52 -16.05
N GLY A 257 6.55 -10.26 -16.34
CA GLY A 257 5.39 -10.60 -15.50
C GLY A 257 4.89 -9.46 -14.61
N GLN A 258 5.73 -8.46 -14.31
CA GLN A 258 5.28 -7.29 -13.55
C GLN A 258 4.23 -6.48 -14.32
N THR A 259 3.32 -5.84 -13.59
CA THR A 259 2.43 -4.81 -14.14
C THR A 259 2.92 -3.42 -13.75
N TRP A 260 3.12 -2.57 -14.76
CA TRP A 260 3.54 -1.18 -14.62
C TRP A 260 2.47 -0.24 -15.17
N THR A 261 2.21 0.85 -14.47
CA THR A 261 1.38 1.95 -14.95
C THR A 261 2.26 3.14 -15.29
N PHE A 262 2.05 3.70 -16.47
CA PHE A 262 2.74 4.90 -16.96
C PHE A 262 1.69 5.97 -17.19
N SER A 263 1.82 7.10 -16.54
CA SER A 263 0.91 8.24 -16.64
C SER A 263 1.64 9.53 -16.95
N ALA A 264 0.93 10.46 -17.57
CA ALA A 264 1.35 11.85 -17.74
C ALA A 264 0.10 12.73 -17.79
N TRP A 265 0.25 13.99 -17.39
CA TRP A 265 -0.70 15.02 -17.80
C TRP A 265 -0.41 15.36 -19.26
N ILE A 266 -1.46 15.38 -20.09
CA ILE A 266 -1.34 15.63 -21.52
C ILE A 266 -2.41 16.63 -21.95
N LYS A 267 -2.04 17.54 -22.84
CA LYS A 267 -3.00 18.35 -23.59
C LYS A 267 -2.60 18.53 -25.04
N ASP A 268 -3.59 18.78 -25.88
CA ASP A 268 -3.45 19.06 -27.30
C ASP A 268 -3.29 20.58 -27.53
N VAL A 269 -2.18 20.97 -28.17
CA VAL A 269 -1.85 22.36 -28.53
C VAL A 269 -1.77 22.56 -30.05
N SER A 270 -2.27 21.60 -30.83
CA SER A 270 -2.22 21.61 -32.28
C SER A 270 -2.92 22.84 -32.85
N SER A 271 -2.27 23.49 -33.82
CA SER A 271 -2.76 24.73 -34.44
C SER A 271 -4.06 24.55 -35.26
N GLY A 272 -4.35 23.32 -35.69
CA GLY A 272 -5.58 22.91 -36.40
C GLY A 272 -6.83 22.74 -35.53
N GLY A 273 -6.69 22.82 -34.20
CA GLY A 273 -7.73 22.52 -33.21
C GLY A 273 -7.63 21.11 -32.63
N ALA A 274 -8.05 20.94 -31.38
CA ALA A 274 -7.86 19.70 -30.64
C ALA A 274 -8.74 18.54 -31.13
N GLY A 275 -8.23 17.31 -31.03
CA GLY A 275 -9.03 16.08 -31.21
C GLY A 275 -8.42 14.97 -32.07
N GLY A 276 -7.11 14.98 -32.28
CA GLY A 276 -6.39 13.81 -32.84
C GLY A 276 -5.89 12.86 -31.75
N ASP A 277 -5.64 11.60 -32.11
CA ASP A 277 -5.05 10.58 -31.23
C ASP A 277 -3.58 10.33 -31.61
N PHE A 278 -2.77 11.38 -31.53
CA PHE A 278 -1.40 11.40 -32.04
C PHE A 278 -0.32 11.39 -30.97
N ALA A 279 -0.70 11.73 -29.73
CA ALA A 279 0.11 11.53 -28.54
C ALA A 279 0.00 10.06 -28.08
N ALA A 280 1.10 9.53 -27.57
CA ALA A 280 1.15 8.18 -27.04
C ALA A 280 2.05 8.08 -25.81
N LEU A 281 1.64 7.22 -24.90
CA LEU A 281 2.47 6.67 -23.85
C LEU A 281 3.01 5.34 -24.40
N LYS A 282 4.32 5.19 -24.55
CA LYS A 282 4.97 3.97 -25.03
C LYS A 282 5.84 3.35 -23.95
N MET A 283 5.88 2.02 -23.89
CA MET A 283 6.82 1.27 -23.06
C MET A 283 7.72 0.38 -23.93
N GLU A 284 9.03 0.44 -23.70
CA GLU A 284 10.01 -0.50 -24.27
C GLU A 284 10.43 -1.52 -23.20
N PHE A 285 10.42 -2.79 -23.56
CA PHE A 285 10.75 -3.95 -22.73
C PHE A 285 12.08 -4.57 -23.21
N TRP A 286 13.19 -4.14 -22.62
CA TRP A 286 14.53 -4.57 -22.99
C TRP A 286 14.94 -5.85 -22.26
N TYR A 287 15.69 -6.72 -22.94
CA TYR A 287 16.43 -7.80 -22.28
C TYR A 287 17.51 -7.20 -21.35
N ALA A 288 17.85 -7.90 -20.26
CA ALA A 288 18.84 -7.43 -19.30
C ALA A 288 20.24 -7.19 -19.88
N ASP A 289 20.56 -7.81 -21.02
CA ASP A 289 21.82 -7.67 -21.74
C ASP A 289 21.76 -6.67 -22.92
N TYR A 290 20.63 -5.98 -23.09
CA TYR A 290 20.32 -5.08 -24.21
C TYR A 290 20.47 -5.71 -25.61
N SER A 291 20.35 -7.04 -25.72
CA SER A 291 20.41 -7.71 -27.03
C SER A 291 19.23 -7.38 -27.96
N GLY A 292 18.17 -6.77 -27.41
CA GLY A 292 16.96 -6.35 -28.11
C GLY A 292 15.86 -5.94 -27.13
N TYR A 293 14.71 -5.53 -27.69
CA TYR A 293 13.52 -5.17 -26.93
C TYR A 293 12.24 -5.46 -27.71
N ILE A 294 11.12 -5.49 -26.98
CA ILE A 294 9.75 -5.45 -27.50
C ILE A 294 9.15 -4.11 -27.07
N GLU A 295 8.20 -3.54 -27.81
CA GLU A 295 7.52 -2.31 -27.41
C GLU A 295 6.00 -2.45 -27.50
N GLU A 296 5.30 -1.68 -26.67
CA GLU A 296 3.86 -1.50 -26.70
C GLU A 296 3.53 -0.01 -26.59
N VAL A 297 2.53 0.43 -27.36
CA VAL A 297 2.17 1.84 -27.51
C VAL A 297 0.68 2.00 -27.23
N VAL A 298 0.34 2.92 -26.33
CA VAL A 298 -1.04 3.30 -26.04
C VAL A 298 -1.26 4.74 -26.47
N TYR A 299 -2.23 4.94 -27.37
CA TYR A 299 -2.71 6.25 -27.80
C TYR A 299 -3.93 6.63 -26.95
N PRO A 300 -3.83 7.63 -26.06
CA PRO A 300 -4.95 8.03 -25.24
C PRO A 300 -6.05 8.67 -26.11
N GLU A 301 -7.28 8.20 -25.97
CA GLU A 301 -8.43 8.77 -26.68
C GLU A 301 -8.91 10.06 -26.00
N GLY A 302 -9.29 11.05 -26.81
CA GLY A 302 -10.00 12.24 -26.31
C GLY A 302 -9.11 13.27 -25.62
N VAL A 303 -7.82 13.32 -25.94
CA VAL A 303 -6.92 14.40 -25.50
C VAL A 303 -7.46 15.74 -26.01
N SER A 304 -7.69 16.67 -25.08
CA SER A 304 -8.29 17.98 -25.38
C SER A 304 -7.28 19.11 -25.19
N SER A 305 -7.71 20.35 -25.48
CA SER A 305 -6.90 21.55 -25.19
C SER A 305 -6.84 21.92 -23.71
N SER A 306 -7.34 21.07 -22.81
CA SER A 306 -7.24 21.20 -21.36
C SER A 306 -6.42 20.06 -20.81
N TRP A 307 -5.59 20.33 -19.79
CA TRP A 307 -4.80 19.31 -19.12
C TRP A 307 -5.70 18.21 -18.56
N GLN A 308 -5.40 16.98 -18.94
CA GLN A 308 -6.02 15.77 -18.41
C GLN A 308 -4.92 14.75 -18.15
N GLN A 309 -5.06 13.97 -17.08
CA GLN A 309 -4.17 12.85 -16.83
C GLN A 309 -4.59 11.66 -17.66
N PHE A 310 -3.62 11.03 -18.32
CA PHE A 310 -3.82 9.77 -19.04
C PHE A 310 -2.87 8.72 -18.48
N THR A 311 -3.35 7.48 -18.45
CA THR A 311 -2.62 6.35 -17.86
C THR A 311 -2.69 5.15 -18.79
N ALA A 312 -1.55 4.51 -19.02
CA ALA A 312 -1.42 3.24 -19.71
C ALA A 312 -0.91 2.18 -18.73
N SER A 313 -1.45 0.95 -18.83
CA SER A 313 -1.03 -0.20 -18.02
C SER A 313 -0.37 -1.24 -18.90
N TYR A 314 0.80 -1.74 -18.49
CA TYR A 314 1.62 -2.68 -19.23
C TYR A 314 1.90 -3.92 -18.38
N THR A 315 1.68 -5.10 -18.95
CA THR A 315 2.18 -6.37 -18.38
C THR A 315 3.46 -6.75 -19.11
N LEU A 316 4.59 -6.80 -18.38
CA LEU A 316 5.90 -6.96 -19.00
C LEU A 316 6.08 -8.37 -19.58
N PRO A 317 6.60 -8.52 -20.81
CA PRO A 317 6.95 -9.84 -21.36
C PRO A 317 7.94 -10.60 -20.47
N ALA A 318 7.84 -11.93 -20.39
CA ALA A 318 8.60 -12.77 -19.46
C ALA A 318 10.14 -12.59 -19.49
N GLU A 319 10.70 -12.17 -20.63
CA GLU A 319 12.14 -11.99 -20.82
C GLU A 319 12.64 -10.56 -20.50
N THR A 320 11.75 -9.67 -20.05
CA THR A 320 12.10 -8.27 -19.72
C THR A 320 13.03 -8.22 -18.52
N GLY A 321 14.15 -7.53 -18.66
CA GLY A 321 15.05 -7.18 -17.55
C GLY A 321 15.11 -5.68 -17.27
N ILE A 322 14.72 -4.86 -18.24
CA ILE A 322 14.84 -3.40 -18.19
C ILE A 322 13.64 -2.80 -18.92
N ILE A 323 13.10 -1.70 -18.40
CA ILE A 323 12.07 -0.92 -19.10
C ILE A 323 12.51 0.51 -19.37
N ARG A 324 11.89 1.11 -20.39
CA ARG A 324 11.98 2.53 -20.70
C ARG A 324 10.60 3.07 -21.08
N ALA A 325 10.16 4.08 -20.32
CA ALA A 325 8.96 4.85 -20.64
C ALA A 325 9.31 5.93 -21.68
N VAL A 326 8.51 6.03 -22.74
CA VAL A 326 8.75 6.96 -23.85
C VAL A 326 7.48 7.74 -24.14
N LEU A 327 7.56 9.07 -24.06
CA LEU A 327 6.51 9.96 -24.55
C LEU A 327 6.66 10.11 -26.06
N VAL A 328 5.55 10.02 -26.79
CA VAL A 328 5.55 9.99 -28.25
C VAL A 328 4.51 10.95 -28.80
N VAL A 329 4.88 11.71 -29.83
CA VAL A 329 3.94 12.37 -30.75
C VAL A 329 4.29 11.97 -32.18
N THR A 330 3.26 11.65 -32.96
CA THR A 330 3.36 11.29 -34.38
C THR A 330 2.44 12.16 -35.24
N GLY A 331 2.74 12.31 -36.53
CA GLY A 331 1.89 13.07 -37.46
C GLY A 331 1.27 12.17 -38.54
N SER A 332 0.19 12.65 -39.16
CA SER A 332 -0.40 12.03 -40.37
C SER A 332 -0.26 12.94 -41.59
N ASP A 333 -0.31 12.35 -42.79
CA ASP A 333 -0.21 13.01 -44.11
C ASP A 333 -1.30 14.06 -44.42
N ASP A 334 -2.13 14.43 -43.44
CA ASP A 334 -3.27 15.32 -43.59
C ASP A 334 -2.87 16.80 -43.68
N GLY A 335 -1.60 17.12 -43.43
CA GLY A 335 -0.99 18.44 -43.66
C GLY A 335 -1.29 19.50 -42.60
N ASN A 336 -1.83 19.10 -41.44
CA ASN A 336 -1.95 19.95 -40.26
C ASN A 336 -0.79 19.68 -39.29
N ASP A 337 -0.28 20.75 -38.68
CA ASP A 337 0.67 20.66 -37.57
C ASP A 337 -0.02 20.05 -36.34
N VAL A 338 0.67 19.10 -35.73
CA VAL A 338 0.23 18.32 -34.57
C VAL A 338 1.20 18.57 -33.42
N ALA A 339 0.71 19.02 -32.27
CA ALA A 339 1.56 19.31 -31.12
C ALA A 339 0.83 18.99 -29.81
N TYR A 340 1.54 18.34 -28.88
CA TYR A 340 1.04 18.01 -27.54
C TYR A 340 2.05 18.39 -26.48
N GLN A 341 1.55 18.84 -25.34
CA GLN A 341 2.34 19.08 -24.15
C GLN A 341 2.14 17.96 -23.15
N PHE A 342 3.23 17.58 -22.49
CA PHE A 342 3.29 16.57 -21.43
C PHE A 342 3.90 17.18 -20.18
N ASP A 343 3.37 16.78 -19.03
CA ASP A 343 3.80 17.26 -17.72
C ASP A 343 3.55 16.21 -16.63
N ASP A 344 4.22 16.35 -15.49
CA ASP A 344 4.10 15.49 -14.30
C ASP A 344 4.03 14.00 -14.66
N VAL A 345 5.11 13.52 -15.29
CA VAL A 345 5.22 12.13 -15.73
C VAL A 345 5.38 11.22 -14.53
N GLU A 346 4.62 10.13 -14.50
CA GLU A 346 4.68 9.17 -13.42
C GLU A 346 4.80 7.76 -13.98
N LEU A 347 5.72 6.99 -13.40
CA LEU A 347 5.89 5.58 -13.69
C LEU A 347 5.76 4.84 -12.36
N ASN A 348 4.85 3.88 -12.29
CA ASN A 348 4.57 3.10 -11.10
C ASN A 348 4.51 1.61 -11.44
N ARG A 349 4.78 0.76 -10.47
CA ARG A 349 4.38 -0.65 -10.52
C ARG A 349 3.60 -1.03 -9.28
N THR A 350 2.79 -2.07 -9.41
CA THR A 350 2.26 -2.76 -8.25
C THR A 350 3.42 -3.52 -7.58
N GLN A 351 3.97 -2.96 -6.50
CA GLN A 351 4.91 -3.68 -5.64
C GLN A 351 4.17 -4.16 -4.40
N LEU A 352 4.37 -5.41 -4.04
CA LEU A 352 3.90 -5.93 -2.77
C LEU A 352 4.72 -5.23 -1.67
N ALA A 353 4.06 -4.66 -0.67
CA ALA A 353 4.69 -3.93 0.42
C ALA A 353 5.70 -4.83 1.13
N SER A 354 6.68 -4.14 1.70
CA SER A 354 7.69 -4.73 2.56
C SER A 354 7.05 -5.55 3.68
N PHE A 355 7.42 -6.82 3.78
CA PHE A 355 7.12 -7.67 4.92
C PHE A 355 8.23 -7.50 5.97
N ASP A 356 7.91 -6.82 7.08
CA ASP A 356 8.89 -6.54 8.14
C ASP A 356 8.85 -7.63 9.22
N MET A 357 9.95 -8.37 9.32
CA MET A 357 10.18 -9.39 10.36
C MET A 357 10.48 -8.77 11.74
N GLY A 358 10.59 -7.44 11.82
CA GLY A 358 10.88 -6.69 13.02
C GLY A 358 12.36 -6.76 13.42
N ARG A 359 12.61 -6.47 14.71
CA ARG A 359 13.94 -6.46 15.31
C ARG A 359 14.17 -7.72 16.13
N THR A 360 15.38 -8.27 16.07
CA THR A 360 15.86 -9.36 16.92
C THR A 360 17.34 -9.17 17.24
N TYR A 361 17.97 -10.15 17.91
CA TYR A 361 19.41 -10.16 18.18
C TYR A 361 20.11 -11.25 17.36
N GLU A 362 21.41 -11.07 17.12
CA GLU A 362 22.21 -12.09 16.41
C GLU A 362 22.05 -13.49 17.04
N GLY A 363 21.82 -14.50 16.19
CA GLY A 363 21.62 -15.89 16.61
C GLY A 363 20.23 -16.22 17.15
N LEU A 364 19.32 -15.25 17.29
CA LEU A 364 17.90 -15.52 17.56
C LEU A 364 17.10 -15.65 16.27
N THR A 365 15.92 -16.27 16.37
CA THR A 365 15.03 -16.49 15.23
C THR A 365 13.69 -15.81 15.47
N VAL A 366 13.16 -15.14 14.45
CA VAL A 366 11.78 -14.65 14.37
C VAL A 366 11.05 -15.41 13.27
N THR A 367 9.77 -15.70 13.46
CA THR A 367 8.93 -16.32 12.43
C THR A 367 7.59 -15.63 12.39
N ASP A 368 7.18 -15.24 11.20
CA ASP A 368 5.87 -14.69 10.89
C ASP A 368 5.41 -15.26 9.53
N SER A 369 4.23 -14.91 9.03
CA SER A 369 3.67 -15.51 7.84
C SER A 369 3.10 -14.52 6.84
N ILE A 370 3.28 -14.84 5.56
CA ILE A 370 2.54 -14.25 4.44
C ILE A 370 1.45 -15.23 4.02
N THR A 371 0.27 -14.72 3.66
CA THR A 371 -0.82 -15.53 3.13
C THR A 371 -1.01 -15.23 1.65
N ILE A 372 -1.09 -16.28 0.84
CA ILE A 372 -1.45 -16.24 -0.57
C ILE A 372 -2.91 -16.66 -0.68
N PHE A 373 -3.72 -15.90 -1.38
CA PHE A 373 -5.11 -16.19 -1.70
C PHE A 373 -5.27 -16.30 -3.22
N ASN A 374 -6.04 -17.28 -3.68
CA ASN A 374 -6.43 -17.40 -5.07
C ASN A 374 -7.79 -16.73 -5.28
N ALA A 375 -7.79 -15.52 -5.84
CA ALA A 375 -9.01 -14.77 -6.15
C ALA A 375 -9.59 -15.12 -7.53
N GLY A 376 -8.93 -16.00 -8.29
CA GLY A 376 -9.33 -16.42 -9.62
C GLY A 376 -10.25 -17.64 -9.64
N GLY A 377 -10.81 -17.92 -10.82
CA GLY A 377 -11.79 -18.97 -11.07
C GLY A 377 -11.20 -20.36 -11.36
N SER A 378 -9.88 -20.50 -11.37
CA SER A 378 -9.16 -21.75 -11.63
C SER A 378 -7.98 -21.96 -10.67
N ASP A 379 -7.40 -23.15 -10.63
CA ASP A 379 -6.30 -23.49 -9.70
C ASP A 379 -5.06 -22.61 -9.95
N LEU A 380 -4.62 -21.91 -8.92
CA LEU A 380 -3.35 -21.20 -8.88
C LEU A 380 -2.23 -22.20 -8.57
N VAL A 381 -1.40 -22.50 -9.58
CA VAL A 381 -0.26 -23.40 -9.51
C VAL A 381 1.02 -22.59 -9.35
N ILE A 382 1.63 -22.67 -8.18
CA ILE A 382 2.90 -22.02 -7.84
C ILE A 382 4.01 -23.05 -7.96
N THR A 383 4.85 -22.89 -8.99
CA THR A 383 5.93 -23.84 -9.32
C THR A 383 7.20 -23.59 -8.53
N ASP A 384 7.44 -22.36 -8.09
CA ASP A 384 8.59 -22.00 -7.24
C ASP A 384 8.22 -20.93 -6.22
N ILE A 385 8.70 -21.11 -5.00
CA ILE A 385 8.66 -20.12 -3.92
C ILE A 385 10.07 -20.12 -3.30
N SER A 386 10.81 -19.03 -3.49
CA SER A 386 12.20 -18.93 -3.05
C SER A 386 12.52 -17.56 -2.47
N SER A 387 13.57 -17.49 -1.64
CA SER A 387 14.16 -16.25 -1.13
C SER A 387 15.56 -16.10 -1.70
N ASP A 388 15.92 -14.90 -2.15
CA ASP A 388 17.28 -14.59 -2.61
C ASP A 388 18.28 -14.37 -1.46
N ASN A 389 17.77 -14.18 -0.24
CA ASN A 389 18.56 -13.99 0.97
C ASN A 389 18.27 -15.14 1.95
N ASN A 390 19.30 -15.94 2.21
CA ASN A 390 19.22 -17.17 3.01
C ASN A 390 18.95 -16.92 4.50
N VAL A 391 19.05 -15.67 4.97
CA VAL A 391 18.64 -15.29 6.33
C VAL A 391 17.12 -15.44 6.52
N PHE A 392 16.36 -15.34 5.43
CA PHE A 392 14.93 -15.57 5.36
C PHE A 392 14.67 -16.93 4.71
N THR A 393 14.11 -17.86 5.48
CA THR A 393 13.75 -19.21 5.01
C THR A 393 12.24 -19.38 4.97
N LEU A 394 11.74 -20.23 4.08
CA LEU A 394 10.32 -20.34 3.77
C LEU A 394 9.81 -21.75 4.09
N SER A 395 8.58 -21.87 4.60
CA SER A 395 7.98 -23.16 4.92
C SER A 395 7.46 -23.95 3.71
N ALA A 396 7.41 -23.32 2.53
CA ALA A 396 6.93 -23.91 1.29
C ALA A 396 7.83 -23.49 0.13
N SER A 397 7.99 -24.38 -0.85
CA SER A 397 8.76 -24.13 -2.08
C SER A 397 7.90 -24.19 -3.36
N SER A 398 6.64 -24.63 -3.24
CA SER A 398 5.67 -24.77 -4.33
C SER A 398 4.30 -25.07 -3.74
N ALA A 399 3.21 -24.77 -4.47
CA ALA A 399 1.86 -25.08 -4.03
C ALA A 399 0.85 -25.14 -5.18
N THR A 400 -0.33 -25.69 -4.91
CA THR A 400 -1.52 -25.52 -5.75
C THR A 400 -2.65 -25.07 -4.84
N ILE A 401 -3.23 -23.91 -5.13
CA ILE A 401 -4.28 -23.28 -4.36
C ILE A 401 -5.54 -23.29 -5.22
N ALA A 402 -6.56 -24.04 -4.80
CA ALA A 402 -7.85 -24.08 -5.49
C ALA A 402 -8.52 -22.70 -5.50
N LEU A 403 -9.54 -22.52 -6.35
CA LEU A 403 -10.37 -21.31 -6.35
C LEU A 403 -10.90 -20.98 -4.95
N ASP A 404 -10.90 -19.69 -4.60
CA ASP A 404 -11.21 -19.17 -3.25
C ASP A 404 -10.36 -19.80 -2.11
N GLY A 405 -9.29 -20.52 -2.44
CA GLY A 405 -8.37 -21.14 -1.50
C GLY A 405 -7.28 -20.17 -1.04
N PHE A 406 -6.59 -20.53 0.05
CA PHE A 406 -5.42 -19.80 0.52
C PHE A 406 -4.32 -20.73 1.03
N LEU A 407 -3.09 -20.21 1.07
CA LEU A 407 -1.91 -20.83 1.65
C LEU A 407 -1.20 -19.81 2.55
N SER A 408 -0.93 -20.20 3.80
CA SER A 408 -0.03 -19.44 4.67
C SER A 408 1.39 -20.00 4.55
N ILE A 409 2.36 -19.13 4.28
CA ILE A 409 3.79 -19.43 4.20
C ILE A 409 4.46 -18.76 5.39
N ALA A 410 5.06 -19.57 6.26
CA ALA A 410 5.90 -19.04 7.32
C ALA A 410 7.25 -18.60 6.73
N VAL A 411 7.63 -17.36 7.04
CA VAL A 411 8.93 -16.76 6.78
C VAL A 411 9.69 -16.76 8.09
N THR A 412 10.88 -17.35 8.09
CA THR A 412 11.74 -17.48 9.27
C THR A 412 13.01 -16.68 9.07
N PHE A 413 13.20 -15.64 9.89
CA PHE A 413 14.36 -14.75 9.91
C PHE A 413 15.36 -15.21 10.99
N THR A 414 16.57 -15.59 10.58
CA THR A 414 17.64 -16.08 11.49
C THR A 414 18.97 -15.38 11.21
N PRO A 415 19.15 -14.12 11.65
CA PRO A 415 20.38 -13.38 11.44
C PRO A 415 21.55 -13.95 12.23
N THR A 416 22.74 -13.98 11.62
CA THR A 416 23.99 -14.42 12.27
C THR A 416 24.92 -13.28 12.64
N ALA A 417 24.59 -12.05 12.23
CA ALA A 417 25.36 -10.85 12.48
C ALA A 417 24.41 -9.64 12.68
N PRO A 418 24.83 -8.61 13.41
CA PRO A 418 24.05 -7.41 13.64
C PRO A 418 24.06 -6.50 12.39
N GLU A 419 22.96 -6.48 11.66
CA GLU A 419 22.80 -5.75 10.39
C GLU A 419 21.32 -5.51 10.10
N ASN A 420 21.03 -4.60 9.16
CA ASN A 420 19.74 -4.52 8.49
C ASN A 420 19.74 -5.47 7.29
N TYR A 421 18.86 -6.47 7.31
CA TYR A 421 18.72 -7.44 6.24
C TYR A 421 17.56 -7.04 5.33
N THR A 422 17.81 -7.12 4.02
CA THR A 422 16.80 -7.03 2.98
C THR A 422 16.91 -8.27 2.10
N GLY A 423 15.77 -8.83 1.69
CA GLY A 423 15.68 -9.91 0.72
C GLY A 423 14.39 -9.82 -0.09
N HIS A 424 14.28 -10.69 -1.08
CA HIS A 424 13.16 -10.80 -1.98
C HIS A 424 12.66 -12.24 -1.99
N ILE A 425 11.40 -12.42 -1.61
CA ILE A 425 10.67 -13.68 -1.78
C ILE A 425 10.04 -13.64 -3.18
N VAL A 426 10.43 -14.58 -4.05
CA VAL A 426 9.96 -14.67 -5.43
C VAL A 426 9.01 -15.87 -5.55
N LEU A 427 7.84 -15.64 -6.15
CA LEU A 427 6.82 -16.64 -6.40
C LEU A 427 6.61 -16.77 -7.91
N THR A 428 6.91 -17.94 -8.46
CA THR A 428 6.60 -18.26 -9.87
C THR A 428 5.34 -19.08 -9.93
N SER A 429 4.31 -18.60 -10.63
CA SER A 429 3.00 -19.24 -10.74
C SER A 429 2.43 -19.19 -12.16
N ASN A 430 1.20 -19.70 -12.32
CA ASN A 430 0.41 -19.55 -13.54
C ASN A 430 -0.53 -18.33 -13.52
N SER A 431 -0.45 -17.45 -12.51
CA SER A 431 -1.14 -16.15 -12.50
C SER A 431 -0.56 -15.24 -13.59
N ALA A 432 -1.39 -14.35 -14.15
CA ALA A 432 -0.93 -13.34 -15.12
C ALA A 432 0.10 -12.36 -14.50
N SER A 433 0.08 -12.18 -13.18
CA SER A 433 1.04 -11.36 -12.42
C SER A 433 2.40 -12.04 -12.19
N SER A 434 2.52 -13.33 -12.53
CA SER A 434 3.72 -14.10 -12.22
C SER A 434 4.94 -13.65 -13.04
N PRO A 435 6.13 -13.54 -12.43
CA PRO A 435 6.45 -13.84 -11.04
C PRO A 435 6.11 -12.68 -10.10
N ASP A 436 5.54 -13.02 -8.95
CA ASP A 436 5.24 -12.06 -7.89
C ASP A 436 6.42 -11.98 -6.92
N THR A 437 6.78 -10.78 -6.45
CA THR A 437 7.91 -10.58 -5.52
C THR A 437 7.50 -9.80 -4.29
N VAL A 438 7.84 -10.30 -3.10
CA VAL A 438 7.68 -9.62 -1.81
C VAL A 438 9.05 -9.21 -1.28
N THR A 439 9.25 -7.92 -1.03
CA THR A 439 10.42 -7.46 -0.25
C THR A 439 10.23 -7.88 1.20
N VAL A 440 11.23 -8.53 1.79
CA VAL A 440 11.27 -8.87 3.21
C VAL A 440 12.44 -8.14 3.87
N VAL A 441 12.18 -7.54 5.02
CA VAL A 441 13.19 -6.84 5.81
C VAL A 441 13.24 -7.36 7.24
N GLY A 442 14.38 -7.23 7.89
CA GLY A 442 14.55 -7.54 9.31
C GLY A 442 15.81 -6.90 9.85
N VAL A 443 15.82 -6.59 11.15
CA VAL A 443 16.98 -5.96 11.79
C VAL A 443 17.52 -6.86 12.89
N ALA A 444 18.84 -7.02 12.94
CA ALA A 444 19.52 -7.72 14.01
C ALA A 444 20.41 -6.76 14.81
N ASP A 445 20.23 -6.72 16.12
CA ASP A 445 21.08 -5.99 17.06
C ASP A 445 22.17 -6.90 17.66
N HIS A 446 23.15 -6.26 18.31
CA HIS A 446 24.30 -6.92 18.95
C HIS A 446 23.89 -7.79 20.15
N SER A 447 24.60 -8.89 20.38
CA SER A 447 24.32 -9.79 21.51
C SER A 447 24.66 -9.19 22.88
N LEU A 448 25.69 -8.36 23.00
CA LEU A 448 26.08 -7.74 24.27
C LEU A 448 25.26 -6.47 24.56
N LEU A 449 24.61 -6.43 25.72
CA LEU A 449 23.95 -5.23 26.23
C LEU A 449 24.52 -4.82 27.60
N LEU A 450 24.82 -3.53 27.73
CA LEU A 450 25.22 -2.89 28.98
C LEU A 450 24.01 -2.22 29.62
N SER A 451 23.81 -2.37 30.93
CA SER A 451 22.77 -1.58 31.62
C SER A 451 23.07 -0.08 31.58
N ASP A 452 24.35 0.27 31.57
CA ASP A 452 24.84 1.65 31.61
C ASP A 452 26.11 1.78 30.76
N ALA A 453 26.10 2.71 29.79
CA ALA A 453 27.28 3.05 28.99
C ALA A 453 28.19 4.10 29.68
N SER A 454 27.74 4.65 30.80
CA SER A 454 28.50 5.59 31.62
C SER A 454 28.11 5.54 33.08
N LEU A 455 29.08 5.65 33.98
CA LEU A 455 28.86 5.69 35.43
C LEU A 455 29.43 6.97 36.03
N ASP A 456 28.65 7.60 36.91
CA ASP A 456 29.06 8.76 37.69
C ASP A 456 29.42 8.34 39.13
N LEU A 457 30.69 8.49 39.47
CA LEU A 457 31.30 8.19 40.75
C LEU A 457 31.75 9.46 41.48
N ASN A 458 30.96 10.53 41.41
CA ASN A 458 31.18 11.75 42.18
C ASN A 458 30.93 11.51 43.69
N THR A 459 31.89 11.89 44.54
CA THR A 459 31.79 11.75 46.00
C THR A 459 32.54 12.87 46.75
N TYR A 460 32.80 12.74 48.04
CA TYR A 460 33.63 13.68 48.82
C TYR A 460 35.01 13.08 49.14
N PRO A 461 36.04 13.91 49.38
CA PRO A 461 37.36 13.40 49.77
C PRO A 461 37.30 12.49 51.00
N GLY A 462 37.91 11.32 50.90
CA GLY A 462 37.95 10.30 51.96
C GLY A 462 36.72 9.38 52.03
N LEU A 463 35.71 9.59 51.19
CA LEU A 463 34.59 8.65 51.02
C LEU A 463 34.85 7.71 49.84
N THR A 464 34.15 6.58 49.85
CA THR A 464 34.12 5.65 48.70
C THR A 464 32.71 5.63 48.14
N VAL A 465 32.60 5.74 46.82
CA VAL A 465 31.37 5.50 46.07
C VAL A 465 31.53 4.22 45.26
N THR A 466 30.44 3.51 45.05
CA THR A 466 30.42 2.27 44.26
C THR A 466 29.16 2.27 43.43
N GLU A 467 29.34 2.14 42.12
CA GLU A 467 28.26 2.00 41.16
C GLU A 467 28.32 0.61 40.53
N SER A 468 27.16 0.09 40.15
CA SER A 468 27.03 -1.23 39.52
C SER A 468 26.47 -1.09 38.12
N PHE A 469 26.91 -1.98 37.24
CA PHE A 469 26.33 -2.17 35.91
C PHE A 469 26.28 -3.66 35.59
N THR A 470 25.49 -4.03 34.59
CA THR A 470 25.41 -5.42 34.12
C THR A 470 25.92 -5.54 32.70
N ILE A 471 26.50 -6.70 32.41
CA ILE A 471 26.82 -7.15 31.05
C ILE A 471 25.89 -8.33 30.79
N SER A 472 25.01 -8.18 29.80
CA SER A 472 23.99 -9.19 29.47
C SER A 472 24.15 -9.70 28.04
N ASN A 473 23.74 -10.94 27.82
CA ASN A 473 23.72 -11.58 26.52
C ASN A 473 22.28 -11.73 26.02
N ALA A 474 21.88 -10.87 25.09
CA ALA A 474 20.59 -10.90 24.41
C ALA A 474 20.60 -11.78 23.15
N GLY A 475 21.77 -12.20 22.66
CA GLY A 475 21.91 -13.06 21.49
C GLY A 475 21.51 -14.51 21.74
N GLY A 476 21.38 -15.29 20.66
CA GLY A 476 20.99 -16.71 20.73
C GLY A 476 22.14 -17.68 21.03
N ALA A 477 23.39 -17.23 20.89
CA ALA A 477 24.59 -18.01 21.20
C ALA A 477 25.21 -17.60 22.53
N ASP A 478 26.12 -18.41 23.06
CA ASP A 478 26.93 -18.04 24.23
C ASP A 478 27.84 -16.83 23.90
N LEU A 479 27.79 -15.78 24.75
CA LEU A 479 28.67 -14.62 24.66
C LEU A 479 29.99 -14.93 25.37
N VAL A 480 31.08 -14.99 24.63
CA VAL A 480 32.42 -15.28 25.16
C VAL A 480 33.12 -13.97 25.50
N ILE A 481 33.44 -13.76 26.77
CA ILE A 481 34.22 -12.62 27.25
C ILE A 481 35.70 -13.00 27.28
N THR A 482 36.51 -12.26 26.52
CA THR A 482 37.95 -12.50 26.41
C THR A 482 38.77 -11.58 27.31
N ASP A 483 38.30 -10.36 27.56
CA ASP A 483 38.91 -9.42 28.49
C ASP A 483 37.88 -8.43 29.04
N ILE A 484 38.05 -8.04 30.30
CA ILE A 484 37.41 -6.86 30.89
C ILE A 484 38.52 -6.10 31.63
N SER A 485 38.90 -4.94 31.10
CA SER A 485 39.98 -4.13 31.65
C SER A 485 39.52 -2.71 31.95
N ILE A 486 40.27 -2.03 32.80
CA ILE A 486 40.06 -0.62 33.16
C ILE A 486 41.34 0.16 32.90
N ASP A 487 41.23 1.32 32.28
CA ASP A 487 42.40 2.09 31.81
C ASP A 487 42.94 3.11 32.83
N ASN A 488 42.23 3.29 33.95
CA ASN A 488 42.60 4.21 35.02
C ASN A 488 42.52 3.50 36.38
N ASP A 489 43.68 3.36 37.03
CA ASP A 489 43.89 2.64 38.27
C ASP A 489 43.29 3.32 39.52
N ALA A 490 42.84 4.57 39.41
CA ALA A 490 42.08 5.23 40.46
C ALA A 490 40.70 4.58 40.67
N PHE A 491 40.14 3.97 39.62
CA PHE A 491 38.90 3.21 39.68
C PHE A 491 39.20 1.74 39.94
N ILE A 492 38.49 1.14 40.87
CA ILE A 492 38.65 -0.28 41.22
C ILE A 492 37.46 -1.05 40.67
N LEU A 493 37.70 -1.79 39.59
CA LEU A 493 36.73 -2.73 39.01
C LEU A 493 36.66 -4.02 39.82
N SER A 494 35.44 -4.53 40.01
CA SER A 494 35.12 -5.75 40.73
C SER A 494 33.88 -6.41 40.11
N GLY A 495 33.71 -7.71 40.25
CA GLY A 495 32.54 -8.41 39.68
C GLY A 495 32.81 -9.87 39.36
N SER A 496 31.96 -10.44 38.52
CA SER A 496 32.08 -11.81 38.03
C SER A 496 33.35 -12.02 37.19
N ASN A 497 33.99 -13.18 37.33
CA ASN A 497 35.10 -13.62 36.46
C ASN A 497 34.61 -14.56 35.34
N ALA A 498 33.32 -14.52 35.01
CA ALA A 498 32.75 -15.39 33.98
C ALA A 498 33.36 -15.05 32.61
N THR A 499 33.89 -16.06 31.94
CA THR A 499 34.40 -15.95 30.57
C THR A 499 33.32 -16.27 29.52
N VAL A 500 32.15 -16.72 29.95
CA VAL A 500 31.00 -17.05 29.10
C VAL A 500 29.72 -16.62 29.80
N ILE A 501 28.85 -15.93 29.07
CA ILE A 501 27.50 -15.55 29.50
C ILE A 501 26.52 -16.26 28.54
N SER A 502 25.78 -17.26 29.03
CA SER A 502 24.81 -17.96 28.19
C SER A 502 23.66 -17.07 27.76
N SER A 503 23.02 -17.39 26.64
CA SER A 503 21.88 -16.64 26.09
C SER A 503 20.82 -16.35 27.15
N GLY A 504 20.36 -15.10 27.20
CA GLY A 504 19.37 -14.60 28.15
C GLY A 504 19.87 -14.35 29.57
N ASN A 505 21.14 -14.63 29.87
CA ASN A 505 21.75 -14.37 31.17
C ASN A 505 22.59 -13.09 31.20
N TYR A 506 23.00 -12.70 32.39
CA TYR A 506 23.84 -11.53 32.64
C TYR A 506 24.85 -11.80 33.76
N ILE A 507 25.85 -10.92 33.87
CA ILE A 507 26.76 -10.84 35.01
C ILE A 507 26.72 -9.44 35.61
N ASP A 508 26.89 -9.37 36.92
CA ASP A 508 27.01 -8.12 37.66
C ASP A 508 28.48 -7.68 37.77
N MET A 509 28.69 -6.40 37.52
CA MET A 509 29.96 -5.71 37.68
C MET A 509 29.76 -4.48 38.57
N SER A 510 30.80 -4.12 39.32
CA SER A 510 30.80 -2.91 40.12
C SER A 510 32.14 -2.21 40.07
N VAL A 511 32.11 -0.88 40.04
CA VAL A 511 33.29 -0.04 40.05
C VAL A 511 33.23 0.90 41.24
N SER A 512 34.37 1.12 41.89
CA SER A 512 34.47 2.01 43.04
C SER A 512 35.57 3.05 42.88
N LEU A 513 35.37 4.21 43.51
CA LEU A 513 36.32 5.32 43.54
C LEU A 513 36.43 5.87 44.95
N SER A 514 37.66 6.09 45.42
CA SER A 514 37.96 6.60 46.77
C SER A 514 38.91 7.81 46.71
N PRO A 515 38.45 9.00 46.29
CA PRO A 515 39.32 10.15 46.09
C PRO A 515 39.83 10.69 47.44
N MET A 516 41.13 10.96 47.55
CA MET A 516 41.72 11.53 48.79
C MET A 516 41.77 13.06 48.80
N ALA A 517 41.56 13.71 47.66
CA ALA A 517 41.64 15.15 47.49
C ALA A 517 40.74 15.64 46.35
N GLY A 518 40.50 16.95 46.33
CA GLY A 518 39.85 17.74 45.28
C GLY A 518 40.35 17.47 43.87
N GLN A 519 39.89 16.40 43.20
CA GLN A 519 40.33 16.01 41.85
C GLN A 519 39.19 15.41 41.02
N SER A 520 39.32 15.49 39.70
CA SER A 520 38.46 14.82 38.72
C SER A 520 39.19 13.64 38.11
N TYR A 521 38.46 12.54 37.92
CA TYR A 521 38.92 11.28 37.35
C TYR A 521 38.05 10.97 36.13
N THR A 522 38.69 10.51 35.06
CA THR A 522 38.02 9.94 33.90
C THR A 522 38.70 8.65 33.53
N GLY A 523 37.95 7.65 33.12
CA GLY A 523 38.50 6.37 32.66
C GLY A 523 37.46 5.59 31.89
N ASN A 524 37.87 4.45 31.35
CA ASN A 524 37.03 3.56 30.58
C ASN A 524 37.18 2.14 31.12
N ILE A 525 36.06 1.43 31.21
CA ILE A 525 36.05 -0.03 31.24
C ILE A 525 35.92 -0.50 29.80
N VAL A 526 36.84 -1.35 29.35
CA VAL A 526 36.87 -1.92 28.01
C VAL A 526 36.56 -3.41 28.10
N ILE A 527 35.54 -3.84 27.36
CA ILE A 527 35.05 -5.22 27.35
C ILE A 527 35.30 -5.78 25.95
N THR A 528 36.11 -6.84 25.85
CA THR A 528 36.37 -7.54 24.59
C THR A 528 35.63 -8.87 24.60
N SER A 529 34.73 -9.06 23.65
CA SER A 529 33.83 -10.21 23.61
C SER A 529 33.68 -10.81 22.20
N SER A 530 32.88 -11.87 22.09
CA SER A 530 32.44 -12.42 20.81
C SER A 530 31.25 -11.70 20.18
N SER A 531 30.68 -10.68 20.84
CA SER A 531 29.62 -9.84 20.26
C SER A 531 30.15 -9.08 19.06
N GLY A 532 29.31 -8.87 18.03
CA GLY A 532 29.65 -8.00 16.90
C GLY A 532 29.97 -6.55 17.28
N SER A 533 29.55 -6.10 18.47
CA SER A 533 29.82 -4.75 19.00
C SER A 533 31.21 -4.60 19.60
N SER A 534 31.91 -5.71 19.83
CA SER A 534 33.18 -5.71 20.55
C SER A 534 34.27 -4.91 19.81
N PRO A 535 35.06 -4.08 20.53
CA PRO A 535 35.04 -3.87 21.98
C PRO A 535 33.95 -2.89 22.44
N ASP A 536 33.34 -3.17 23.59
CA ASP A 536 32.32 -2.33 24.23
C ASP A 536 32.93 -1.50 25.37
N ILE A 537 32.44 -0.27 25.57
CA ILE A 537 33.03 0.70 26.50
C ILE A 537 31.98 1.23 27.50
N VAL A 538 32.34 1.22 28.79
CA VAL A 538 31.65 1.98 29.84
C VAL A 538 32.52 3.16 30.26
N ASN A 539 32.02 4.38 30.05
CA ASN A 539 32.73 5.60 30.43
C ASN A 539 32.60 5.86 31.93
N LEU A 540 33.69 6.19 32.59
CA LEU A 540 33.71 6.50 34.02
C LEU A 540 34.00 7.98 34.23
N TYR A 541 33.13 8.62 34.98
CA TYR A 541 33.30 9.99 35.43
C TYR A 541 33.35 9.99 36.95
N GLY A 542 34.41 10.55 37.52
CA GLY A 542 34.59 10.62 38.95
C GLY A 542 35.10 11.99 39.36
N GLY A 543 34.77 12.39 40.58
CA GLY A 543 35.17 13.68 41.09
C GLY A 543 34.95 13.77 42.57
N SER A 544 35.66 14.70 43.20
CA SER A 544 35.36 15.07 44.58
C SER A 544 34.82 16.50 44.64
N TYR A 545 33.62 16.68 45.22
CA TYR A 545 33.11 18.02 45.49
C TYR A 545 34.06 18.73 46.48
N SER A 546 34.39 19.99 46.18
CA SER A 546 35.17 20.79 47.13
C SER A 546 34.33 21.04 48.37
N THR A 547 34.83 20.64 49.54
CA THR A 547 34.32 21.17 50.79
C THR A 547 34.87 22.59 50.94
N TRP A 548 34.16 23.61 50.46
CA TRP A 548 34.43 24.98 50.90
C TRP A 548 33.17 25.68 51.40
N GLY A 549 33.20 25.94 52.70
CA GLY A 549 32.17 26.61 53.48
C GLY A 549 32.56 26.64 54.96
N GLY A 550 33.72 27.25 55.26
CA GLY A 550 34.23 27.51 56.61
C GLY A 550 35.16 28.71 56.60
#